data_AF-A0A0M8ZNT6-F1
#
_entry.id   AF-A0A0M8ZNT6-F1
#
_cell.length_a   1.000
_cell.length_b   1.000
_cell.length_c   1.000
_cell.angle_alpha   90.00
_cell.angle_beta   90.00
_cell.angle_gamma   90.00
#
_symmetry.space_group_name_H-M   'P 1'
#
loop_
_entity.id
_entity.type
_entity.pdbx_description
1 polymer ?
#
loop_
_entity_poly.entity_id
_entity_poly.type
_entity_poly.pdbx_seq_one_letter_code
_entity_poly.pdbx_strand_id
1 'polypeptide(L)'
;MDLDEIKAMLTKFRKKCMDETKANLEMIENTDFGVFPEDESLKCYFKCVFEKFHMMDKDGKIKYNLLKKVIPDAYQEIGNEMIDSCTHIDSEDKCEKTFMFMKCMYNVNPWVSRVKSTVLRIECRDRGRLFTKERFLLPFSRHILRRSRRKITMCESFERTS
;
A
#
# COMPACT_ATOMS: atom_id res chain seq x y z
N MET A 1 -15.27 -9.73 -9.45
CA MET A 1 -15.38 -9.51 -8.00
C MET A 1 -15.43 -8.02 -7.81
N ASP A 2 -16.39 -7.50 -7.05
CA ASP A 2 -16.58 -6.06 -6.95
C ASP A 2 -15.42 -5.39 -6.19
N LEU A 3 -15.08 -4.15 -6.53
CA LEU A 3 -14.02 -3.38 -5.89
C LEU A 3 -14.25 -3.24 -4.38
N ASP A 4 -15.50 -3.08 -3.97
CA ASP A 4 -15.85 -2.92 -2.56
C ASP A 4 -15.72 -4.23 -1.77
N GLU A 5 -16.02 -5.38 -2.37
CA GLU A 5 -15.75 -6.69 -1.78
C GLU A 5 -14.24 -6.91 -1.61
N ILE A 6 -13.44 -6.57 -2.62
CA ILE A 6 -11.97 -6.65 -2.57
C ILE A 6 -11.43 -5.80 -1.41
N LYS A 7 -11.92 -4.55 -1.26
CA LYS A 7 -11.52 -3.66 -0.16
C LYS A 7 -11.89 -4.22 1.22
N ALA A 8 -13.07 -4.80 1.36
CA ALA A 8 -13.52 -5.40 2.62
C ALA A 8 -12.63 -6.58 3.02
N MET A 9 -12.30 -7.46 2.07
CA MET A 9 -11.37 -8.57 2.31
C MET A 9 -9.97 -8.09 2.67
N LEU A 10 -9.44 -7.09 1.94
CA LEU A 10 -8.12 -6.50 2.23
C LEU A 10 -8.06 -5.93 3.65
N THR A 11 -9.10 -5.21 4.08
CA THR A 11 -9.19 -4.67 5.45
C THR A 11 -9.21 -5.77 6.51
N LYS A 12 -9.98 -6.83 6.26
CA LYS A 12 -10.08 -7.99 7.17
C LYS A 12 -8.75 -8.72 7.29
N PHE A 13 -8.09 -9.00 6.17
CA PHE A 13 -6.82 -9.74 6.18
C PHE A 13 -5.65 -8.90 6.67
N ARG A 14 -5.63 -7.58 6.42
CA ARG A 14 -4.66 -6.67 7.01
C ARG A 14 -4.61 -6.80 8.53
N LYS A 15 -5.77 -6.68 9.20
CA LYS A 15 -5.86 -6.82 10.66
C LYS A 15 -5.38 -8.19 11.14
N LYS A 16 -5.89 -9.27 10.54
CA LYS A 16 -5.51 -10.64 10.91
C LYS A 16 -4.02 -10.91 10.74
N CYS A 17 -3.44 -10.50 9.61
CA CYS A 17 -2.03 -10.75 9.34
C CYS A 17 -1.12 -9.89 10.21
N MET A 18 -1.52 -8.67 10.56
CA MET A 18 -0.81 -7.89 11.57
C MET A 18 -0.81 -8.59 12.94
N ASP A 19 -1.96 -9.14 13.35
CA ASP A 19 -2.07 -9.86 14.62
C ASP A 19 -1.23 -11.15 14.64
N GLU A 20 -1.18 -11.88 13.52
CA GLU A 20 -0.44 -13.13 13.35
C GLU A 20 1.08 -12.88 13.30
N THR A 21 1.55 -11.89 12.54
CA THR A 21 2.99 -11.68 12.31
C THR A 21 3.62 -10.63 13.21
N LYS A 22 2.80 -9.86 13.93
CA LYS A 22 3.23 -8.70 14.74
C LYS A 22 3.83 -7.56 13.92
N ALA A 23 3.52 -7.50 12.62
CA ALA A 23 3.93 -6.39 11.78
C ALA A 23 3.31 -5.07 12.24
N ASN A 24 4.14 -4.03 12.31
CA ASN A 24 3.70 -2.68 12.64
C ASN A 24 2.90 -2.09 11.47
N LEU A 25 1.77 -1.44 11.77
CA LEU A 25 0.94 -0.70 10.81
C LEU A 25 1.77 0.28 10.00
N GLU A 26 2.65 1.04 10.65
CA GLU A 26 3.48 2.06 10.02
C GLU A 26 4.41 1.45 8.95
N MET A 27 5.01 0.28 9.25
CA MET A 27 5.87 -0.42 8.29
C MET A 27 5.09 -0.85 7.05
N ILE A 28 3.86 -1.33 7.23
CA ILE A 28 2.98 -1.73 6.14
C ILE A 28 2.59 -0.51 5.29
N GLU A 29 2.21 0.61 5.91
CA GLU A 29 1.82 1.84 5.19
C GLU A 29 2.99 2.47 4.44
N ASN A 30 4.18 2.40 5.03
CA ASN A 30 5.41 2.88 4.41
C ASN A 30 5.73 2.14 3.09
N THR A 31 5.24 0.91 2.90
CA THR A 31 5.41 0.18 1.63
C THR A 31 4.66 0.83 0.46
N ASP A 32 3.55 1.54 0.72
CA ASP A 32 2.83 2.31 -0.31
C ASP A 32 3.68 3.48 -0.84
N PHE A 33 4.68 3.92 -0.07
CA PHE A 33 5.61 4.99 -0.42
C PHE A 33 6.96 4.46 -0.93
N GLY A 34 7.09 3.15 -1.11
CA GLY A 34 8.33 2.51 -1.59
C GLY A 34 9.35 2.25 -0.50
N VAL A 35 8.97 2.39 0.76
CA VAL A 35 9.84 2.08 1.90
C VAL A 35 9.54 0.64 2.33
N PHE A 36 10.42 -0.26 1.93
CA PHE A 36 10.36 -1.69 2.25
C PHE A 36 11.49 -2.05 3.22
N PRO A 37 11.29 -1.88 4.55
CA PRO A 37 12.29 -2.28 5.52
C PRO A 37 12.50 -3.80 5.47
N GLU A 38 13.74 -4.24 5.62
CA GLU A 38 14.08 -5.66 5.69
C GLU A 38 13.76 -6.23 7.08
N ASP A 39 12.47 -6.31 7.38
CA ASP A 39 11.93 -6.79 8.65
C ASP A 39 11.15 -8.09 8.43
N GLU A 40 11.46 -9.12 9.21
CA GLU A 40 10.85 -10.45 9.08
C GLU A 40 9.33 -10.44 9.32
N SER A 41 8.85 -9.59 10.24
CA SER A 41 7.40 -9.48 10.49
C SER A 41 6.65 -8.90 9.29
N LEU A 42 7.28 -7.95 8.57
CA LEU A 42 6.74 -7.37 7.35
C LEU A 42 6.79 -8.35 6.18
N LYS A 43 7.90 -9.07 6.01
CA LYS A 43 8.01 -10.11 4.97
C LYS A 43 6.93 -11.16 5.15
N CYS A 44 6.79 -11.69 6.37
CA CYS A 44 5.78 -12.69 6.66
C CYS A 44 4.35 -12.13 6.65
N TYR A 45 4.16 -10.83 6.85
CA TYR A 45 2.86 -10.19 6.68
C TYR A 45 2.36 -10.35 5.24
N PHE A 46 3.20 -10.10 4.23
CA PHE A 46 2.82 -10.29 2.82
C PHE A 46 2.50 -11.74 2.51
N LYS A 47 3.29 -12.68 3.04
CA LYS A 47 3.03 -14.12 2.92
C LYS A 47 1.68 -14.50 3.51
N CYS A 48 1.36 -14.01 4.71
CA CYS A 48 0.05 -14.22 5.32
C CYS A 48 -1.09 -13.71 4.42
N VAL A 49 -0.97 -12.51 3.86
CA VAL A 49 -1.99 -11.94 2.97
C VAL A 49 -2.19 -12.84 1.74
N PHE A 50 -1.11 -13.29 1.10
CA PHE A 50 -1.18 -14.18 -0.06
C PHE A 50 -1.84 -15.51 0.28
N GLU A 51 -1.55 -16.08 1.46
CA GLU A 51 -2.20 -17.31 1.93
C GLU A 51 -3.70 -17.11 2.20
N LYS A 52 -4.11 -15.99 2.85
CA LYS A 52 -5.53 -15.71 3.13
C LYS A 52 -6.35 -15.49 1.86
N PHE A 53 -5.74 -14.91 0.81
CA PHE A 53 -6.37 -14.79 -0.51
C PHE A 53 -6.27 -16.07 -1.35
N HIS A 54 -5.62 -17.12 -0.85
CA HIS A 54 -5.34 -18.35 -1.61
C HIS A 54 -4.54 -18.12 -2.91
N MET A 55 -3.77 -17.04 -2.94
CA MET A 55 -2.88 -16.64 -4.05
C MET A 55 -1.52 -17.29 -3.98
N MET A 56 -1.22 -17.97 -2.88
CA MET A 56 -0.05 -18.82 -2.72
C MET A 56 -0.52 -20.24 -2.35
N ASP A 57 0.14 -21.25 -2.91
CA ASP A 57 -0.08 -22.64 -2.51
C ASP A 57 0.77 -23.05 -1.30
N LYS A 58 0.57 -24.30 -0.84
CA LYS A 58 1.31 -24.83 0.31
C LYS A 58 2.80 -24.99 0.03
N ASP A 59 3.20 -25.01 -1.23
CA ASP A 59 4.59 -25.16 -1.67
C ASP A 59 5.29 -23.80 -1.82
N GLY A 60 4.56 -22.69 -1.64
CA GLY A 60 5.11 -21.34 -1.75
C GLY A 60 5.11 -20.78 -3.17
N LYS A 61 4.41 -21.40 -4.13
CA LYS A 61 4.24 -20.84 -5.47
C LYS A 61 3.08 -19.87 -5.51
N ILE A 62 3.34 -18.71 -6.09
CA ILE A 62 2.34 -17.67 -6.30
C ILE A 62 1.52 -18.03 -7.54
N LYS A 63 0.19 -17.98 -7.40
CA LYS A 63 -0.77 -18.27 -8.46
C LYS A 63 -1.06 -16.99 -9.27
N TYR A 64 -0.13 -16.60 -10.13
CA TYR A 64 -0.22 -15.37 -10.94
C TYR A 64 -1.53 -15.26 -11.74
N ASN A 65 -2.02 -16.36 -12.30
CA ASN A 65 -3.30 -16.39 -13.03
C ASN A 65 -4.50 -16.03 -12.15
N LEU A 66 -4.46 -16.32 -10.84
CA LEU A 66 -5.51 -15.92 -9.91
C LEU A 66 -5.36 -14.47 -9.50
N LEU A 67 -4.12 -13.99 -9.29
CA LEU A 67 -3.85 -12.58 -9.00
C LEU A 67 -4.44 -11.68 -10.08
N LYS A 68 -4.18 -11.99 -11.36
CA LYS A 68 -4.72 -11.24 -12.51
C LYS A 68 -6.25 -11.14 -12.51
N LYS A 69 -6.96 -12.16 -12.00
CA LYS A 69 -8.43 -12.18 -11.92
C LYS A 69 -9.00 -11.37 -10.76
N VAL A 70 -8.17 -11.05 -9.77
CA VAL A 70 -8.58 -10.24 -8.60
C VAL A 70 -8.40 -8.75 -8.88
N ILE A 71 -7.57 -8.39 -9.86
CA ILE A 71 -7.37 -7.01 -10.25
C ILE A 71 -8.68 -6.46 -10.85
N PRO A 72 -9.20 -5.34 -10.33
CA PRO A 72 -10.39 -4.69 -10.89
C PRO A 72 -10.17 -4.33 -12.36
N ASP A 73 -11.22 -4.39 -13.18
CA ASP A 73 -11.15 -4.15 -14.62
C ASP A 73 -10.48 -2.82 -14.98
N ALA A 74 -10.72 -1.76 -14.18
CA ALA A 74 -10.12 -0.44 -14.33
C ALA A 74 -8.57 -0.43 -14.27
N TYR A 75 -7.96 -1.47 -13.69
CA TYR A 75 -6.51 -1.61 -13.54
C TYR A 75 -5.98 -2.89 -14.19
N GLN A 76 -6.79 -3.61 -14.98
CA GLN A 76 -6.46 -4.95 -15.46
C GLN A 76 -5.22 -4.96 -16.35
N GLU A 77 -5.12 -4.05 -17.31
CA GLU A 77 -3.98 -3.96 -18.24
C GLU A 77 -2.66 -3.72 -17.48
N ILE A 78 -2.61 -2.65 -16.70
CA ILE A 78 -1.42 -2.26 -15.94
C ILE A 78 -1.07 -3.27 -14.85
N GLY A 79 -2.09 -3.86 -14.21
CA GLY A 79 -1.93 -4.89 -13.20
C GLY A 79 -1.36 -6.19 -13.75
N ASN A 80 -1.79 -6.59 -14.96
CA ASN A 80 -1.25 -7.74 -15.66
C ASN A 80 0.21 -7.54 -16.04
N GLU A 81 0.55 -6.37 -16.58
CA GLU A 81 1.92 -6.01 -16.94
C GLU A 81 2.86 -6.06 -15.71
N MET A 82 2.41 -5.51 -14.59
CA MET A 82 3.16 -5.56 -13.33
C MET A 82 3.39 -7.02 -12.88
N ILE A 83 2.35 -7.85 -12.90
CA ILE A 83 2.47 -9.26 -12.51
C ILE A 83 3.46 -9.99 -13.41
N ASP A 84 3.32 -9.83 -14.73
CA ASP A 84 4.15 -10.51 -15.72
C ASP A 84 5.63 -10.11 -15.61
N SER A 85 5.88 -8.85 -15.28
CA SER A 85 7.23 -8.35 -15.03
C SER A 85 7.88 -8.95 -13.78
N CYS A 86 7.09 -9.46 -12.83
CA CYS A 86 7.57 -9.94 -11.53
C CYS A 86 7.46 -11.47 -11.32
N THR A 87 7.11 -12.24 -12.36
CA THR A 87 7.00 -13.72 -12.23
C THR A 87 8.33 -14.44 -12.07
N HIS A 88 9.44 -13.78 -12.37
CA HIS A 88 10.80 -14.32 -12.25
C HIS A 88 11.28 -14.43 -10.80
N ILE A 89 10.53 -13.88 -9.84
CA ILE A 89 10.90 -13.89 -8.42
C ILE A 89 10.71 -15.27 -7.83
N ASP A 90 11.79 -15.81 -7.30
CA ASP A 90 11.81 -17.07 -6.60
C ASP A 90 12.68 -17.00 -5.35
N SER A 91 12.27 -17.75 -4.33
CA SER A 91 12.98 -17.90 -3.06
C SER A 91 12.44 -19.13 -2.33
N GLU A 92 13.32 -19.82 -1.60
CA GLU A 92 12.95 -20.94 -0.73
C GLU A 92 12.12 -20.46 0.47
N ASP A 93 12.39 -19.24 0.94
CA ASP A 93 11.60 -18.61 1.99
C ASP A 93 10.36 -17.94 1.38
N LYS A 94 9.19 -18.41 1.81
CA LYS A 94 7.89 -17.89 1.37
C LYS A 94 7.67 -16.44 1.79
N CYS A 95 8.15 -16.05 2.97
CA CYS A 95 8.09 -14.66 3.45
C CYS A 95 8.93 -13.77 2.53
N GLU A 96 10.18 -14.14 2.27
CA GLU A 96 11.06 -13.40 1.35
C GLU A 96 10.49 -13.33 -0.06
N LYS A 97 9.96 -14.45 -0.59
CA LYS A 97 9.39 -14.51 -1.93
C LYS A 97 8.26 -13.50 -2.14
N THR A 98 7.31 -13.46 -1.20
CA THR A 98 6.19 -12.50 -1.30
C THR A 98 6.64 -11.06 -1.11
N PHE A 99 7.60 -10.83 -0.23
CA PHE A 99 8.19 -9.50 -0.02
C PHE A 99 8.87 -8.97 -1.27
N MET A 100 9.75 -9.79 -1.88
CA MET A 100 10.42 -9.45 -3.13
C MET A 100 9.40 -9.21 -4.25
N PHE A 101 8.37 -10.04 -4.36
CA PHE A 101 7.30 -9.86 -5.33
C PHE A 101 6.59 -8.51 -5.16
N MET A 102 6.20 -8.15 -3.93
CA MET A 102 5.56 -6.86 -3.66
C MET A 102 6.47 -5.67 -3.94
N LYS A 103 7.76 -5.77 -3.62
CA LYS A 103 8.78 -4.77 -3.94
C LYS A 103 8.96 -4.61 -5.45
N CYS A 104 8.97 -5.71 -6.20
CA CYS A 104 9.03 -5.68 -7.66
C CYS A 104 7.80 -4.99 -8.27
N MET A 105 6.59 -5.35 -7.84
CA MET A 105 5.35 -4.72 -8.30
C MET A 105 5.42 -3.20 -8.12
N TYR A 106 5.87 -2.72 -6.95
CA TYR A 106 6.05 -1.29 -6.70
C TYR A 106 7.07 -0.65 -7.65
N ASN A 107 8.19 -1.32 -7.94
CA ASN A 107 9.23 -0.80 -8.82
C ASN A 107 8.77 -0.71 -10.28
N VAL A 108 7.93 -1.64 -10.74
CA VAL A 108 7.36 -1.62 -12.10
C VAL A 108 6.37 -0.47 -12.23
N ASN A 109 5.44 -0.34 -11.29
CA ASN A 109 4.51 0.78 -11.30
C ASN A 109 4.07 1.22 -9.88
N PRO A 110 4.67 2.30 -9.35
CA PRO A 110 4.35 2.77 -8.01
C PRO A 110 3.07 3.61 -7.95
N TRP A 111 2.40 3.89 -9.08
CA TRP A 111 1.15 4.66 -9.10
C TRP A 111 -0.02 3.82 -8.57
N VAL A 112 -0.10 2.54 -8.98
CA VAL A 112 -1.16 1.61 -8.59
C VAL A 112 -1.17 1.36 -7.07
N SER A 113 0.00 1.25 -6.43
CA SER A 113 0.12 1.07 -4.98
C SER A 113 -0.28 2.33 -4.18
N ARG A 114 -0.17 3.53 -4.77
CA ARG A 114 -0.46 4.81 -4.11
C ARG A 114 -1.92 5.23 -4.13
N VAL A 115 -2.78 4.52 -4.88
CA VAL A 115 -4.22 4.82 -5.02
C VAL A 115 -4.97 4.72 -3.67
N LYS A 116 -4.43 3.98 -2.68
CA LYS A 116 -5.04 3.85 -1.34
C LYS A 116 -4.66 4.95 -0.34
N SER A 117 -3.49 5.58 -0.49
CA SER A 117 -2.89 6.41 0.56
C SER A 117 -2.82 7.90 0.20
N THR A 118 -3.60 8.33 -0.79
CA THR A 118 -3.68 9.76 -1.15
C THR A 118 -4.35 10.62 -0.07
N VAL A 119 -4.90 10.04 1.00
CA VAL A 119 -5.43 10.79 2.15
C VAL A 119 -4.33 10.97 3.19
N LEU A 120 -3.66 12.13 3.17
CA LEU A 120 -2.83 12.52 4.32
C LEU A 120 -3.79 12.89 5.46
N ARG A 121 -3.81 12.11 6.55
CA ARG A 121 -4.46 12.53 7.80
C ARG A 121 -3.60 13.61 8.44
N ILE A 122 -3.98 14.86 8.22
CA ILE A 122 -3.38 15.98 8.94
C ILE A 122 -4.17 16.15 10.24
N GLU A 123 -3.52 15.92 11.38
CA GLU A 123 -4.05 16.32 12.67
C GLU A 123 -3.91 17.83 12.82
N CYS A 124 -5.01 18.55 12.59
CA CYS A 124 -5.08 19.98 12.82
C CYS A 124 -5.67 20.22 14.21
N ARG A 125 -4.97 20.99 15.06
CA ARG A 125 -5.49 21.44 16.35
C ARG A 125 -5.92 22.91 16.23
N ASP A 126 -7.22 23.18 16.36
CA ASP A 126 -7.77 24.53 16.40
C ASP A 126 -8.60 24.71 17.68
N ARG A 127 -8.31 25.78 18.44
CA ARG A 127 -8.97 26.13 19.72
C ARG A 127 -9.27 24.95 20.64
N GLY A 128 -8.26 24.10 20.87
CA GLY A 128 -8.35 22.96 21.79
C GLY A 128 -9.12 21.74 21.27
N ARG A 129 -9.72 21.82 20.06
CA ARG A 129 -10.40 20.71 19.40
C ARG A 129 -9.46 20.07 18.36
N LEU A 130 -9.38 18.73 18.38
CA LEU A 130 -8.70 17.97 17.34
C LEU A 130 -9.65 17.79 16.15
N PHE A 131 -9.20 18.17 14.96
CA PHE A 131 -9.90 17.91 13.72
C PHE A 131 -9.02 17.04 12.82
N THR A 132 -9.60 15.96 12.31
CA THR A 132 -9.01 15.17 11.23
C THR A 132 -9.56 15.71 9.92
N LYS A 133 -8.68 16.24 9.05
CA LYS A 133 -9.07 16.67 7.70
C LYS A 133 -8.35 15.80 6.68
N GLU A 134 -9.12 15.28 5.73
CA GLU A 134 -8.63 14.45 4.64
C GLU A 134 -8.16 15.36 3.49
N ARG A 135 -6.88 15.31 3.11
CA ARG A 135 -6.36 16.04 1.94
C ARG A 135 -5.81 15.06 0.90
N PHE A 136 -6.36 15.14 -0.32
CA PHE A 136 -5.90 14.37 -1.49
C PHE A 136 -4.57 14.95 -2.02
N LEU A 137 -3.47 14.20 -1.93
CA LEU A 137 -2.20 14.52 -2.61
C LEU A 137 -2.12 13.85 -3.99
N LEU A 138 -2.59 14.52 -5.03
CA LEU A 138 -2.41 14.05 -6.40
C LEU A 138 -0.90 13.90 -6.73
N PRO A 139 -0.51 12.87 -7.50
CA PRO A 139 0.90 12.52 -7.74
C PRO A 139 1.64 13.47 -8.70
N PHE A 140 1.03 14.59 -9.10
CA PHE A 140 1.60 15.54 -10.04
C PHE A 140 1.91 16.89 -9.37
N SER A 141 3.11 17.02 -8.81
CA SER A 141 3.95 18.21 -8.99
C SER A 141 5.35 18.01 -8.41
N ARG A 142 6.34 17.88 -9.30
CA ARG A 142 7.79 17.86 -9.01
C ARG A 142 8.34 19.23 -8.56
N HIS A 143 7.50 20.16 -8.14
CA HIS A 143 7.93 21.49 -7.69
C HIS A 143 7.29 21.81 -6.34
N ILE A 144 8.03 21.57 -5.27
CA ILE A 144 8.43 22.56 -4.24
C ILE A 144 9.12 21.74 -3.13
N LEU A 145 10.40 21.45 -3.35
CA LEU A 145 11.35 21.20 -2.28
C LEU A 145 11.91 22.57 -1.90
N ARG A 146 11.28 23.23 -0.91
CA ARG A 146 11.99 24.24 -0.11
C ARG A 146 11.83 23.89 1.36
N ARG A 147 12.88 23.27 1.89
CA ARG A 147 13.20 23.23 3.31
C ARG A 147 13.03 24.64 3.90
N SER A 148 12.17 24.80 4.89
CA SER A 148 12.34 25.85 5.89
C SER A 148 11.85 25.35 7.25
N ARG A 149 12.72 25.46 8.25
CA ARG A 149 12.47 25.14 9.65
C ARG A 149 11.45 26.15 10.22
N ARG A 150 10.15 25.94 10.00
CA ARG A 150 9.08 26.50 10.84
C ARG A 150 7.93 25.49 10.88
N LYS A 151 7.85 24.73 11.97
CA LYS A 151 6.56 24.20 12.43
C LYS A 151 5.62 25.41 12.54
N ILE A 152 4.36 25.28 12.16
CA ILE A 152 3.30 26.31 12.27
C ILE A 152 3.31 27.34 11.12
N THR A 153 2.90 26.94 9.91
CA THR A 153 2.10 27.79 8.98
C THR A 153 1.65 26.96 7.78
N MET A 154 0.61 26.13 7.94
CA MET A 154 -0.15 25.62 6.78
C MET A 154 -1.62 25.35 7.14
N CYS A 155 -2.19 26.18 8.02
CA CYS A 155 -3.65 26.34 8.17
C CYS A 155 -4.15 27.70 7.67
N GLU A 156 -3.27 28.60 7.23
CA GLU A 156 -3.65 29.89 6.67
C GLU A 156 -3.52 29.86 5.15
N SER A 157 -4.52 29.30 4.48
CA SER A 157 -5.03 29.75 3.16
C SER A 157 -6.16 28.83 2.71
N PHE A 158 -7.29 28.90 3.43
CA PHE A 158 -8.59 28.65 2.82
C PHE A 158 -9.66 29.47 3.57
N GLU A 159 -9.49 30.79 3.57
CA GLU A 159 -10.67 31.64 3.64
C GLU A 159 -11.32 31.65 2.25
N ARG A 160 -12.62 31.33 2.25
CA ARG A 160 -13.66 31.76 1.30
C ARG A 160 -13.34 31.69 -0.19
N THR A 161 -14.09 30.85 -0.88
CA THR A 161 -14.80 31.27 -2.09
C THR A 161 -16.06 30.43 -2.26
N SER A 162 -17.20 31.13 -2.13
CA SER A 162 -18.57 30.86 -2.62
C SER A 162 -19.22 29.50 -2.38
#